data_AF-A0AAW2Y6M6-F1
#
_entry.id   AF-A0AAW2Y6M6-F1
#
_cell.length_a   1.000
_cell.length_b   1.000
_cell.length_c   1.000
_cell.angle_alpha   90.00
_cell.angle_beta   90.00
_cell.angle_gamma   90.00
#
_symmetry.space_group_name_H-M   'P 1'
#
loop_
_entity.id
_entity.type
_entity.pdbx_description
1 polymer ?
#
loop_
_entity_poly.entity_id
_entity_poly.type
_entity_poly.pdbx_seq_one_letter_code
_entity_poly.pdbx_strand_id
1 'polypeptide(L)'
;MLRRNIRLRREYLYRKSLEGKERLLYEKKRKIREALEEGKPIPTELRNEEVALRQEIDLEDAHTAVPRSTIDDEYANAANGDPKILITTSHNPSAPLTQFVKVTRHDIKDKKAIGTMPEAYPHLILDNFSTKLGQRTANILKYLFPVPKPDTKRIVTFANQSDYISFRHHIYEKRGGPKSIELKEIGPRFELRLYQIKLGTMDQDEAQTEWVIRPYMNTTKKRKFLGD
;
A
#
# COMPACT_ATOMS: atom_id res chain seq x y z
N MET A 1 10.36 -20.26 -17.12
CA MET A 1 9.76 -19.17 -16.31
C MET A 1 10.65 -18.68 -15.16
N LEU A 2 11.25 -19.57 -14.35
CA LEU A 2 12.05 -19.15 -13.18
C LEU A 2 13.20 -18.16 -13.49
N ARG A 3 13.97 -18.42 -14.57
CA ARG A 3 15.05 -17.53 -15.02
C ARG A 3 14.55 -16.11 -15.37
N ARG A 4 13.35 -15.98 -15.95
CA ARG A 4 12.74 -14.69 -16.27
C ARG A 4 12.45 -13.89 -14.99
N ASN A 5 11.87 -14.53 -13.98
CA ASN A 5 11.54 -13.86 -12.71
C ASN A 5 12.80 -13.42 -11.96
N ILE A 6 13.86 -14.25 -11.97
CA ILE A 6 15.16 -13.89 -11.39
C ILE A 6 15.75 -12.68 -12.11
N ARG A 7 15.72 -12.65 -13.46
CA ARG A 7 16.18 -11.50 -14.25
C ARG A 7 15.39 -10.23 -13.93
N LEU A 8 14.07 -10.29 -13.99
CA LEU A 8 13.19 -9.14 -13.70
C LEU A 8 13.43 -8.58 -12.29
N ARG A 9 13.64 -9.46 -11.30
CA ARG A 9 13.97 -9.02 -9.94
C ARG A 9 15.33 -8.33 -9.87
N ARG A 10 16.36 -8.86 -10.56
CA ARG A 10 17.68 -8.21 -10.62
C ARG A 10 17.61 -6.84 -11.28
N GLU A 11 16.84 -6.71 -12.35
CA GLU A 11 16.60 -5.43 -13.03
C GLU A 11 15.88 -4.43 -12.11
N TYR A 12 14.85 -4.88 -11.39
CA TYR A 12 14.15 -4.05 -10.40
C TYR A 12 15.10 -3.56 -9.29
N LEU A 13 15.90 -4.46 -8.71
CA LEU A 13 16.86 -4.10 -7.66
C LEU A 13 17.94 -3.14 -8.17
N TYR A 14 18.39 -3.32 -9.41
CA TYR A 14 19.34 -2.41 -10.04
C TYR A 14 18.73 -1.01 -10.21
N ARG A 15 17.53 -0.90 -10.79
CA ARG A 15 16.79 0.37 -10.93
C ARG A 15 16.58 1.06 -9.58
N LYS A 16 16.18 0.29 -8.55
CA LYS A 16 16.04 0.78 -7.18
C LYS A 16 17.34 1.35 -6.60
N SER A 17 18.49 0.77 -6.95
CA SER A 17 19.78 1.28 -6.47
C SER A 17 20.20 2.61 -7.13
N LEU A 18 19.69 2.89 -8.34
CA LEU A 18 19.92 4.16 -9.05
C LEU A 18 19.03 5.30 -8.55
N GLU A 19 17.87 5.00 -7.97
CA GLU A 19 16.88 5.99 -7.48
C GLU A 19 17.52 7.06 -6.57
N GLY A 20 18.47 6.69 -5.71
CA GLY A 20 19.16 7.66 -4.84
C GLY A 20 19.94 8.72 -5.64
N LYS A 21 20.63 8.30 -6.71
CA LYS A 21 21.38 9.19 -7.59
C LYS A 21 20.44 10.03 -8.45
N GLU A 22 19.40 9.40 -9.00
CA GLU A 22 18.37 10.07 -9.81
C GLU A 22 17.63 11.13 -9.00
N ARG A 23 17.32 10.85 -7.73
CA ARG A 23 16.66 11.80 -6.84
C ARG A 23 17.54 13.01 -6.51
N LEU A 24 18.84 12.81 -6.28
CA LEU A 24 19.78 13.91 -6.10
C LEU A 24 19.86 14.79 -7.36
N LEU A 25 19.92 14.16 -8.53
CA LEU A 25 19.93 14.85 -9.82
C LEU A 25 18.62 15.61 -10.05
N TYR A 26 17.47 15.01 -9.73
CA TYR A 26 16.17 15.66 -9.78
C TYR A 26 16.10 16.89 -8.85
N GLU A 27 16.60 16.80 -7.62
CA GLU A 27 16.63 17.94 -6.70
C GLU A 27 17.51 19.08 -7.23
N LYS A 28 18.64 18.77 -7.88
CA LYS A 28 19.46 19.77 -8.58
C LYS A 28 18.70 20.45 -9.72
N LYS A 29 18.07 19.66 -10.59
CA LYS A 29 17.26 20.16 -11.71
C LYS A 29 16.09 21.02 -11.24
N ARG A 30 15.40 20.60 -10.18
CA ARG A 30 14.28 21.35 -9.57
C ARG A 30 14.73 22.72 -9.07
N LYS A 31 15.88 22.80 -8.38
CA LYS A 31 16.44 24.08 -7.91
C LYS A 31 16.79 25.02 -9.07
N ILE A 32 17.33 24.49 -10.17
CA ILE A 32 17.63 25.30 -11.37
C ILE A 32 16.32 25.79 -12.00
N ARG A 33 15.32 24.92 -12.14
CA ARG A 33 14.00 25.27 -12.69
C ARG A 33 13.33 26.38 -11.87
N GLU A 34 13.32 26.25 -10.55
CA GLU A 34 12.78 27.25 -9.61
C GLU A 34 13.53 28.59 -9.70
N ALA A 35 14.87 28.56 -9.74
CA ALA A 35 15.66 29.79 -9.89
C ALA A 35 15.40 30.52 -11.22
N LEU A 36 15.22 29.77 -12.32
CA LEU A 36 14.89 30.32 -13.63
C LEU A 36 13.47 30.90 -13.67
N GLU A 37 12.49 30.25 -13.04
CA GLU A 37 11.10 30.72 -12.94
C GLU A 37 10.99 31.99 -12.07
N GLU A 38 11.69 32.05 -10.95
CA GLU A 38 11.69 33.21 -10.04
C GLU A 38 12.61 34.36 -10.51
N GLY A 39 13.46 34.12 -11.51
CA GLY A 39 14.48 35.08 -11.98
C GLY A 39 15.60 35.36 -10.96
N LYS A 40 15.77 34.48 -9.96
CA LYS A 40 16.84 34.58 -8.96
C LYS A 40 18.16 34.04 -9.50
N PRO A 41 19.32 34.52 -9.01
CA PRO A 41 20.61 33.96 -9.40
C PRO A 41 20.72 32.48 -8.99
N ILE A 42 21.25 31.65 -9.89
CA ILE A 42 21.47 30.22 -9.65
C ILE A 42 22.44 30.02 -8.47
N PRO A 43 22.19 29.06 -7.57
CA PRO A 43 23.10 28.73 -6.47
C PRO A 43 24.53 28.45 -6.95
N THR A 44 25.52 28.91 -6.20
CA THR A 44 26.95 28.78 -6.54
C THR A 44 27.39 27.33 -6.76
N GLU A 45 26.83 26.39 -5.99
CA GLU A 45 27.10 24.95 -6.09
C GLU A 45 26.71 24.33 -7.44
N LEU A 46 25.71 24.89 -8.12
CA LEU A 46 25.16 24.33 -9.36
C LEU A 46 25.69 25.03 -10.61
N ARG A 47 26.45 26.12 -10.45
CA ARG A 47 26.88 26.99 -11.56
C ARG A 47 27.78 26.29 -12.58
N ASN A 48 28.57 25.30 -12.14
CA ASN A 48 29.43 24.52 -13.03
C ASN A 48 28.66 23.44 -13.80
N GLU A 49 27.59 22.90 -13.21
CA GLU A 49 26.77 21.82 -13.79
C GLU A 49 25.52 22.35 -14.52
N GLU A 50 25.22 23.65 -14.40
CA GLU A 50 23.97 24.25 -14.89
C GLU A 50 23.80 24.08 -16.39
N VAL A 51 24.84 24.35 -17.19
CA VAL A 51 24.76 24.24 -18.65
C VAL A 51 24.36 22.83 -19.08
N ALA A 52 24.91 21.79 -18.45
CA ALA A 52 24.58 20.40 -18.76
C ALA A 52 23.16 20.03 -18.27
N LEU A 53 22.82 20.38 -17.03
CA LEU A 53 21.51 20.07 -16.45
C LEU A 53 20.38 20.80 -17.17
N ARG A 54 20.63 21.99 -17.69
CA ARG A 54 19.66 22.76 -18.48
C ARG A 54 19.33 22.09 -19.80
N GLN A 55 20.35 21.62 -20.52
CA GLN A 55 20.13 20.82 -21.74
C GLN A 55 19.31 19.56 -21.44
N GLU A 56 19.56 18.89 -20.33
CA GLU A 56 18.74 17.74 -19.94
C GLU A 56 17.31 18.13 -19.58
N ILE A 57 17.09 19.23 -18.86
CA ILE A 57 15.74 19.73 -18.52
C ILE A 57 14.94 20.04 -19.78
N ASP A 58 15.56 20.66 -20.79
CA ASP A 58 14.90 21.01 -22.05
C ASP A 58 14.49 19.75 -22.86
N LEU A 59 15.15 18.61 -22.62
CA LEU A 59 14.85 17.32 -23.24
C LEU A 59 13.86 16.46 -22.43
N GLU A 60 13.52 16.85 -21.20
CA GLU A 60 12.61 16.07 -20.35
C GLU A 60 11.17 16.13 -20.84
N ASP A 61 10.51 14.96 -20.93
CA ASP A 61 9.08 14.86 -21.14
C ASP A 61 8.30 14.87 -19.81
N ALA A 62 6.97 14.98 -19.88
CA ALA A 62 6.12 15.02 -18.68
C ALA A 62 6.23 13.78 -17.77
N HIS A 63 6.72 12.64 -18.30
CA HIS A 63 6.89 11.40 -17.56
C HIS A 63 8.25 11.28 -16.87
N THR A 64 9.29 11.87 -17.45
CA THR A 64 10.67 11.87 -16.92
C THR A 64 10.90 13.05 -15.97
N ALA A 65 10.10 14.11 -16.12
CA ALA A 65 10.19 15.31 -15.30
C ALA A 65 9.91 15.10 -13.80
N VAL A 66 9.26 13.99 -13.41
CA VAL A 66 9.03 13.65 -11.99
C VAL A 66 9.56 12.24 -11.72
N PRO A 67 10.43 12.06 -10.72
CA PRO A 67 10.93 10.73 -10.39
C PRO A 67 9.79 9.87 -9.88
N ARG A 68 9.63 8.67 -10.44
CA ARG A 68 8.68 7.68 -9.94
C ARG A 68 9.14 7.21 -8.57
N SER A 69 8.26 7.26 -7.58
CA SER A 69 8.55 6.71 -6.26
C SER A 69 8.53 5.18 -6.31
N THR A 70 9.66 4.53 -5.98
CA THR A 70 9.76 3.07 -5.90
C THR A 70 8.76 2.43 -4.94
N ILE A 71 8.27 3.19 -3.96
CA ILE A 71 7.35 2.75 -2.91
C ILE A 71 6.08 2.10 -3.49
N ASP A 72 5.73 2.30 -4.77
CA ASP A 72 4.55 1.70 -5.42
C ASP A 72 4.81 1.04 -6.78
N ASP A 73 6.07 0.86 -7.19
CA ASP A 73 6.42 0.35 -8.52
C ASP A 73 6.00 -1.12 -8.70
N GLU A 74 5.97 -1.93 -7.63
CA GLU A 74 5.53 -3.33 -7.73
C GLU A 74 4.04 -3.46 -8.07
N TYR A 75 3.24 -2.47 -7.66
CA TYR A 75 1.81 -2.43 -7.90
C TYR A 75 1.43 -1.51 -9.06
N ALA A 76 2.39 -0.92 -9.78
CA ALA A 76 2.12 0.01 -10.88
C ALA A 76 1.25 -0.63 -11.98
N ASN A 77 1.42 -1.94 -12.23
CA ASN A 77 0.64 -2.70 -13.20
C ASN A 77 -0.56 -3.45 -12.58
N ALA A 78 -0.87 -3.23 -11.31
CA ALA A 78 -1.94 -3.96 -10.61
C ALA A 78 -3.35 -3.64 -11.17
N ALA A 79 -3.52 -2.53 -11.88
CA ALA A 79 -4.78 -2.20 -12.54
C ALA A 79 -5.09 -3.05 -13.80
N ASN A 80 -4.10 -3.77 -14.35
CA ASN A 80 -4.25 -4.49 -15.61
C ASN A 80 -5.03 -5.81 -15.48
N GLY A 81 -5.29 -6.28 -14.27
CA GLY A 81 -6.07 -7.50 -14.04
C GLY A 81 -6.43 -7.69 -12.58
N ASP A 82 -7.49 -8.46 -12.34
CA ASP A 82 -7.96 -8.71 -10.98
C ASP A 82 -6.96 -9.58 -10.19
N PRO A 83 -6.66 -9.22 -8.93
CA PRO A 83 -5.73 -9.98 -8.10
C PRO A 83 -6.30 -11.37 -7.80
N LYS A 84 -5.49 -12.40 -8.04
CA LYS A 84 -5.83 -13.79 -7.68
C LYS A 84 -5.08 -14.18 -6.42
N ILE A 85 -5.81 -14.30 -5.32
CA ILE A 85 -5.25 -14.55 -3.99
C ILE A 85 -5.62 -15.95 -3.55
N LEU A 86 -4.64 -16.65 -2.99
CA LEU A 86 -4.82 -17.92 -2.31
C LEU A 86 -4.60 -17.70 -0.81
N ILE A 87 -5.60 -18.04 0.00
CA ILE A 87 -5.49 -18.05 1.45
C ILE A 87 -5.23 -19.50 1.88
N THR A 88 -4.08 -19.74 2.48
CA THR A 88 -3.69 -21.06 3.01
C THR A 88 -3.53 -21.01 4.53
N THR A 89 -3.62 -22.17 5.16
CA THR A 89 -3.29 -22.35 6.57
C THR A 89 -1.86 -22.88 6.76
N SER A 90 -1.48 -23.14 8.01
CA SER A 90 -0.29 -23.92 8.35
C SER A 90 -0.40 -25.39 7.90
N HIS A 91 0.70 -26.14 8.00
CA HIS A 91 0.79 -27.55 7.57
C HIS A 91 -0.25 -28.47 8.22
N ASN A 92 -0.56 -28.25 9.51
CA ASN A 92 -1.60 -28.99 10.23
C ASN A 92 -2.53 -28.01 10.96
N PRO A 93 -3.61 -27.54 10.31
CA PRO A 93 -4.49 -26.54 10.90
C PRO A 93 -5.47 -27.16 11.90
N SER A 94 -5.78 -26.43 12.95
CA SER A 94 -6.89 -26.76 13.83
C SER A 94 -8.23 -26.53 13.13
N ALA A 95 -9.29 -27.23 13.55
CA ALA A 95 -10.62 -27.05 12.99
C ALA A 95 -11.12 -25.58 13.02
N PRO A 96 -10.93 -24.81 14.13
CA PRO A 96 -11.26 -23.39 14.15
C PRO A 96 -10.50 -22.55 13.13
N LEU A 97 -9.22 -22.86 12.87
CA LEU A 97 -8.40 -22.15 11.89
C LEU A 97 -8.89 -22.42 10.46
N THR A 98 -9.20 -23.67 10.13
CA THR A 98 -9.81 -24.04 8.84
C THR A 98 -11.16 -23.36 8.65
N GLN A 99 -11.95 -23.27 9.72
CA GLN A 99 -13.24 -22.60 9.69
C GLN A 99 -13.10 -21.08 9.54
N PHE A 100 -12.08 -20.47 10.14
CA PHE A 100 -11.76 -19.04 10.00
C PHE A 100 -11.37 -18.69 8.57
N VAL A 101 -10.56 -19.53 7.91
CA VAL A 101 -10.20 -19.32 6.50
C VAL A 101 -11.41 -19.43 5.57
N LYS A 102 -12.33 -20.36 5.85
CA LYS A 102 -13.51 -20.60 5.01
C LYS A 102 -14.64 -19.60 5.24
N VAL A 103 -14.87 -19.18 6.48
CA VAL A 103 -16.08 -18.47 6.87
C VAL A 103 -15.73 -17.23 7.64
N THR A 104 -16.23 -16.11 7.14
CA THR A 104 -15.96 -14.78 7.61
C THR A 104 -16.58 -14.45 8.97
N ARG A 105 -17.56 -15.19 9.52
CA ARG A 105 -18.12 -14.82 10.85
C ARG A 105 -18.77 -15.98 11.60
N HIS A 106 -18.19 -16.38 12.74
CA HIS A 106 -18.69 -17.49 13.58
C HIS A 106 -19.42 -17.05 14.85
N ASP A 107 -19.21 -15.81 15.30
CA ASP A 107 -19.71 -15.32 16.58
C ASP A 107 -21.23 -15.08 16.60
N ILE A 108 -21.88 -15.07 15.44
CA ILE A 108 -23.33 -14.92 15.34
C ILE A 108 -23.96 -16.31 15.37
N LYS A 109 -24.67 -16.58 16.47
CA LYS A 109 -25.41 -17.83 16.69
C LYS A 109 -26.50 -18.05 15.62
N ASP A 110 -27.10 -16.97 15.12
CA ASP A 110 -28.19 -17.00 14.14
C ASP A 110 -27.68 -16.93 12.69
N LYS A 111 -27.18 -18.06 12.17
CA LYS A 111 -26.73 -18.19 10.77
C LYS A 111 -27.81 -17.77 9.74
N LYS A 112 -29.10 -17.93 10.07
CA LYS A 112 -30.23 -17.51 9.22
C LYS A 112 -30.37 -15.99 9.09
N ALA A 113 -29.95 -15.21 10.10
CA ALA A 113 -30.08 -13.76 10.11
C ALA A 113 -28.99 -13.03 9.31
N ILE A 114 -27.80 -13.64 9.17
CA ILE A 114 -26.71 -13.10 8.35
C ILE A 114 -27.02 -13.28 6.86
N GLY A 115 -27.57 -14.43 6.47
CA GLY A 115 -27.78 -14.78 5.07
C GLY A 115 -26.46 -15.17 4.36
N THR A 116 -26.52 -15.35 3.05
CA THR A 116 -25.34 -15.64 2.22
C THR A 116 -24.50 -14.37 2.05
N MET A 117 -23.18 -14.54 2.12
CA MET A 117 -22.23 -13.45 1.94
C MET A 117 -22.27 -12.90 0.50
N PRO A 118 -22.39 -11.57 0.27
CA PRO A 118 -22.33 -11.03 -1.08
C PRO A 118 -20.91 -11.12 -1.65
N GLU A 119 -20.80 -11.59 -2.89
CA GLU A 119 -19.52 -11.75 -3.60
C GLU A 119 -19.10 -10.50 -4.39
N ALA A 120 -19.91 -9.45 -4.41
CA ALA A 120 -19.59 -8.19 -5.08
C ALA A 120 -18.28 -7.59 -4.55
N TYR A 121 -17.55 -6.88 -5.42
CA TYR A 121 -16.28 -6.24 -5.10
C TYR A 121 -16.46 -5.09 -4.11
N PRO A 122 -15.83 -5.15 -2.92
CA PRO A 122 -16.09 -4.19 -1.86
C PRO A 122 -15.45 -2.83 -2.13
N HIS A 123 -16.11 -1.76 -1.68
CA HIS A 123 -15.43 -0.49 -1.46
C HIS A 123 -14.49 -0.59 -0.27
N LEU A 124 -13.30 -0.04 -0.40
CA LEU A 124 -12.30 0.00 0.65
C LEU A 124 -12.27 1.36 1.33
N ILE A 125 -12.21 1.36 2.65
CA ILE A 125 -11.95 2.55 3.46
C ILE A 125 -10.64 2.31 4.20
N LEU A 126 -9.66 3.16 3.95
CA LEU A 126 -8.36 3.15 4.63
C LEU A 126 -8.28 4.42 5.47
N ASP A 127 -8.42 4.29 6.78
CA ASP A 127 -8.47 5.41 7.71
C ASP A 127 -7.19 5.50 8.54
N ASN A 128 -6.69 6.73 8.69
CA ASN A 128 -5.48 7.09 9.44
C ASN A 128 -4.17 6.38 9.03
N PHE A 129 -3.88 6.33 7.73
CA PHE A 129 -2.59 5.89 7.17
C PHE A 129 -1.79 7.09 6.64
N SER A 130 -1.38 8.01 7.51
CA SER A 130 -0.75 9.28 7.12
C SER A 130 0.74 9.16 6.79
N THR A 131 1.48 8.28 7.48
CA THR A 131 2.94 8.17 7.30
C THR A 131 3.31 7.47 5.99
N LYS A 132 4.56 7.59 5.53
CA LYS A 132 5.04 6.85 4.35
C LYS A 132 4.91 5.33 4.50
N LEU A 133 5.18 4.81 5.70
CA LEU A 133 4.97 3.40 6.01
C LEU A 133 3.48 3.04 6.04
N GLY A 134 2.65 3.95 6.55
CA GLY A 134 1.20 3.83 6.51
C GLY A 134 0.68 3.72 5.08
N GLN A 135 1.08 4.64 4.20
CA GLN A 135 0.74 4.63 2.78
C GLN A 135 1.22 3.35 2.08
N ARG A 136 2.45 2.89 2.35
CA ARG A 136 2.97 1.62 1.83
C ARG A 136 2.12 0.43 2.28
N THR A 137 1.74 0.39 3.56
CA THR A 137 0.89 -0.67 4.12
C THR A 137 -0.53 -0.62 3.53
N ALA A 138 -1.07 0.58 3.40
CA ALA A 138 -2.36 0.86 2.78
C ALA A 138 -2.39 0.39 1.32
N ASN A 139 -1.32 0.63 0.55
CA ASN A 139 -1.21 0.18 -0.83
C ASN A 139 -1.14 -1.35 -0.92
N ILE A 140 -0.33 -2.02 -0.08
CA ILE A 140 -0.31 -3.49 -0.01
C ILE A 140 -1.72 -4.05 0.25
N LEU A 141 -2.44 -3.50 1.23
CA LEU A 141 -3.80 -3.95 1.57
C LEU A 141 -4.82 -3.63 0.48
N LYS A 142 -4.70 -2.48 -0.18
CA LYS A 142 -5.60 -2.03 -1.26
C LYS A 142 -5.56 -2.98 -2.46
N TYR A 143 -4.36 -3.35 -2.91
CA TYR A 143 -4.18 -4.19 -4.09
C TYR A 143 -4.50 -5.68 -3.86
N LEU A 144 -4.92 -6.05 -2.65
CA LEU A 144 -5.54 -7.36 -2.41
C LEU A 144 -6.98 -7.44 -2.93
N PHE A 145 -7.62 -6.31 -3.23
CA PHE A 145 -9.01 -6.30 -3.69
C PHE A 145 -9.10 -5.81 -5.13
N PRO A 146 -10.02 -6.37 -5.92
CA PRO A 146 -10.33 -5.87 -7.26
C PRO A 146 -11.04 -4.51 -7.18
N VAL A 147 -11.03 -3.77 -8.28
CA VAL A 147 -11.64 -2.44 -8.36
C VAL A 147 -13.16 -2.55 -8.27
N PRO A 148 -13.81 -1.91 -7.28
CA PRO A 148 -15.26 -1.99 -7.12
C PRO A 148 -16.01 -1.17 -8.16
N LYS A 149 -17.21 -1.64 -8.53
CA LYS A 149 -18.20 -0.83 -9.23
C LYS A 149 -18.77 0.26 -8.30
N PRO A 150 -19.19 1.42 -8.81
CA PRO A 150 -19.70 2.52 -7.98
C PRO A 150 -20.99 2.18 -7.21
N ASP A 151 -21.78 1.21 -7.70
CA ASP A 151 -23.06 0.85 -7.11
C ASP A 151 -22.96 -0.22 -6.00
N THR A 152 -21.74 -0.68 -5.67
CA THR A 152 -21.59 -1.76 -4.70
C THR A 152 -21.95 -1.29 -3.28
N LYS A 153 -22.71 -2.13 -2.57
CA LYS A 153 -23.14 -1.88 -1.18
C LYS A 153 -22.20 -2.44 -0.12
N ARG A 154 -21.21 -3.23 -0.54
CA ARG A 154 -20.26 -3.92 0.35
C ARG A 154 -19.08 -2.98 0.64
N ILE A 155 -18.74 -2.84 1.92
CA ILE A 155 -17.65 -1.98 2.39
C ILE A 155 -16.73 -2.81 3.30
N VAL A 156 -15.44 -2.69 3.07
CA VAL A 156 -14.38 -3.19 3.95
C VAL A 156 -13.60 -2.00 4.47
N THR A 157 -13.48 -1.90 5.78
CA THR A 157 -12.78 -0.81 6.47
C THR A 157 -11.53 -1.35 7.15
N PHE A 158 -10.39 -0.70 6.87
CA PHE A 158 -9.17 -0.80 7.64
C PHE A 158 -8.97 0.55 8.34
N ALA A 159 -9.21 0.58 9.65
CA ALA A 159 -9.05 1.79 10.44
C ALA A 159 -7.85 1.63 11.37
N ASN A 160 -6.87 2.52 11.27
CA ASN A 160 -5.69 2.48 12.10
C ASN A 160 -5.87 3.32 13.38
N GLN A 161 -5.73 2.66 14.54
CA GLN A 161 -5.70 3.31 15.85
C GLN A 161 -4.46 2.85 16.61
N SER A 162 -3.51 3.76 16.87
CA SER A 162 -2.28 3.46 17.63
C SER A 162 -1.50 2.24 17.09
N ASP A 163 -1.32 2.16 15.77
CA ASP A 163 -0.68 1.06 15.03
C ASP A 163 -1.41 -0.30 15.05
N TYR A 164 -2.64 -0.33 15.57
CA TYR A 164 -3.56 -1.45 15.40
C TYR A 164 -4.54 -1.13 14.28
N ILE A 165 -4.47 -1.95 13.23
CA ILE A 165 -5.36 -1.87 12.07
C ILE A 165 -6.60 -2.70 12.38
N SER A 166 -7.68 -2.03 12.73
CA SER A 166 -9.00 -2.63 12.88
C SER A 166 -9.58 -2.97 11.52
N PHE A 167 -9.81 -4.25 11.29
CA PHE A 167 -10.58 -4.73 10.14
C PHE A 167 -12.03 -4.88 10.51
N ARG A 168 -12.91 -4.28 9.71
CA ARG A 168 -14.36 -4.52 9.79
C ARG A 168 -14.95 -4.64 8.38
N HIS A 169 -16.08 -5.32 8.30
CA HIS A 169 -16.71 -5.65 7.04
C HIS A 169 -18.21 -5.47 7.14
N HIS A 170 -18.72 -4.51 6.39
CA HIS A 170 -20.09 -4.04 6.44
C HIS A 170 -20.77 -4.11 5.07
N ILE A 171 -22.08 -4.22 5.08
CA ILE A 171 -22.97 -3.86 3.98
C ILE A 171 -23.68 -2.60 4.44
N TYR A 172 -23.80 -1.61 3.56
CA TYR A 172 -24.65 -0.46 3.84
C TYR A 172 -25.99 -0.57 3.12
N GLU A 173 -27.05 -0.16 3.79
CA GLU A 173 -28.39 0.00 3.23
C GLU A 173 -28.82 1.47 3.32
N LYS A 174 -29.46 1.97 2.27
CA LYS A 174 -30.01 3.33 2.22
C LYS A 174 -31.53 3.24 2.20
N ARG A 175 -32.17 3.09 3.38
CA ARG A 175 -33.63 2.87 3.48
C ARG A 175 -34.46 4.15 3.37
N GLY A 176 -33.94 5.28 3.84
CA GLY A 176 -34.66 6.56 3.94
C GLY A 176 -34.04 7.70 3.12
N GLY A 177 -33.35 7.40 2.02
CA GLY A 177 -32.72 8.40 1.13
C GLY A 177 -31.21 8.60 1.34
N PRO A 178 -30.61 9.69 0.80
CA PRO A 178 -29.16 9.85 0.74
C PRO A 178 -28.44 9.99 2.09
N LYS A 179 -29.12 10.50 3.12
CA LYS A 179 -28.54 10.77 4.46
C LYS A 179 -28.69 9.62 5.45
N SER A 180 -29.64 8.72 5.24
CA SER A 180 -29.84 7.56 6.12
C SER A 180 -29.02 6.38 5.60
N ILE A 181 -27.86 6.16 6.19
CA ILE A 181 -27.00 5.01 5.89
C ILE A 181 -27.02 4.09 7.11
N GLU A 182 -27.56 2.90 6.95
CA GLU A 182 -27.54 1.85 7.97
C GLU A 182 -26.46 0.84 7.62
N LEU A 183 -25.58 0.53 8.56
CA LEU A 183 -24.51 -0.45 8.38
C LEU A 183 -24.88 -1.77 9.04
N LYS A 184 -24.92 -2.84 8.24
CA LYS A 184 -25.04 -4.22 8.70
C LYS A 184 -23.67 -4.88 8.60
N GLU A 185 -23.10 -5.28 9.72
CA GLU A 185 -21.83 -6.00 9.72
C GLU A 185 -22.02 -7.47 9.29
N ILE A 186 -21.10 -7.98 8.49
CA ILE A 186 -21.19 -9.32 7.86
C ILE A 186 -19.94 -10.18 8.03
N GLY A 187 -18.76 -9.57 8.16
CA GLY A 187 -17.49 -10.29 8.21
C GLY A 187 -16.85 -10.35 9.61
N PRO A 188 -15.61 -10.82 9.70
CA PRO A 188 -14.94 -11.06 10.96
C PRO A 188 -14.47 -9.74 11.53
N ARG A 189 -14.31 -9.72 12.85
CA ARG A 189 -13.65 -8.63 13.56
C ARG A 189 -12.28 -9.12 13.98
N PHE A 190 -11.26 -8.45 13.49
CA PHE A 190 -9.91 -8.65 13.99
C PHE A 190 -9.13 -7.35 13.93
N GLU A 191 -8.05 -7.33 14.69
CA GLU A 191 -7.07 -6.27 14.70
C GLU A 191 -5.75 -6.85 14.23
N LEU A 192 -5.14 -6.16 13.27
CA LEU A 192 -3.84 -6.52 12.75
C LEU A 192 -2.81 -5.54 13.30
N ARG A 193 -1.62 -6.05 13.59
CA ARG A 193 -0.47 -5.20 13.89
C ARG A 193 0.65 -5.56 12.93
N LEU A 194 1.15 -4.56 12.21
CA LEU A 194 2.27 -4.75 11.30
C LEU A 194 3.54 -5.08 12.11
N TYR A 195 4.17 -6.20 11.79
CA TYR A 195 5.42 -6.62 12.44
C TYR A 195 6.65 -6.49 11.53
N GLN A 196 6.51 -6.77 10.23
CA GLN A 196 7.61 -6.73 9.28
C GLN A 196 7.10 -6.53 7.85
N ILE A 197 7.88 -5.80 7.05
CA ILE A 197 7.76 -5.73 5.59
C ILE A 197 9.11 -6.15 4.99
N LYS A 198 9.08 -7.15 4.10
CA LYS A 198 10.25 -7.62 3.34
C LYS A 198 10.07 -7.32 1.86
N LEU A 199 11.17 -6.97 1.17
CA LEU A 199 11.23 -6.74 -0.28
C LEU A 199 11.45 -8.06 -1.06
N GLY A 200 10.57 -9.03 -0.85
CA GLY A 200 10.66 -10.36 -1.45
C GLY A 200 9.45 -11.21 -1.15
N THR A 201 9.42 -12.41 -1.73
CA THR A 201 8.37 -13.40 -1.49
C THR A 201 8.60 -14.14 -0.18
N MET A 202 7.59 -14.85 0.33
CA MET A 202 7.67 -15.60 1.59
C MET A 202 8.85 -16.59 1.62
N ASP A 203 9.09 -17.30 0.51
CA ASP A 203 10.17 -18.31 0.41
C ASP A 203 11.59 -17.71 0.37
N GLN A 204 11.73 -16.38 0.31
CA GLN A 204 13.01 -15.70 0.16
C GLN A 204 13.46 -15.11 1.50
N ASP A 205 14.10 -15.95 2.31
CA ASP A 205 14.55 -15.55 3.65
C ASP A 205 15.56 -14.41 3.63
N GLU A 206 16.47 -14.42 2.65
CA GLU A 206 17.55 -13.43 2.45
C GLU A 206 17.07 -12.09 1.88
N ALA A 207 15.76 -11.94 1.62
CA ALA A 207 15.23 -10.68 1.09
C ALA A 207 15.46 -9.52 2.07
N GLN A 208 15.84 -8.36 1.53
CA GLN A 208 16.05 -7.16 2.32
C GLN A 208 14.78 -6.78 3.09
N THR A 209 14.92 -6.53 4.39
CA THR A 209 13.83 -6.04 5.23
C THR A 209 13.67 -4.54 5.04
N GLU A 210 12.48 -4.11 4.60
CA GLU A 210 12.14 -2.69 4.43
C GLU A 210 11.86 -2.05 5.79
N TRP A 211 11.06 -2.74 6.61
CA TRP A 211 10.72 -2.29 7.96
C TRP A 211 10.47 -3.47 8.88
N VAL A 212 10.81 -3.32 10.16
CA VAL A 212 10.55 -4.32 11.20
C VAL A 212 10.23 -3.62 12.51
N ILE A 213 9.27 -4.15 13.25
CA ILE A 213 8.96 -3.70 14.59
C ILE A 213 10.11 -4.07 15.54
N ARG A 214 10.59 -3.10 16.31
CA ARG A 214 11.68 -3.29 17.28
C ARG A 214 11.15 -3.06 18.69
N PRO A 215 10.52 -4.08 19.31
CA PRO A 215 9.78 -3.89 20.56
C PRO A 215 10.67 -3.52 21.75
N TYR A 216 11.95 -3.93 21.72
CA TYR A 216 12.89 -3.76 22.83
C TYR A 216 13.63 -2.42 22.83
N MET A 217 13.28 -1.46 21.94
CA MET A 217 13.84 -0.11 22.01
C MET A 217 12.98 0.78 22.92
N ASN A 218 13.64 1.60 23.76
CA ASN A 218 12.99 2.45 24.76
C ASN A 218 11.91 3.38 24.18
N THR A 219 12.11 3.89 22.96
CA THR A 219 11.18 4.84 22.32
C THR A 219 10.07 4.17 21.52
N THR A 220 10.14 2.85 21.24
CA THR A 220 9.17 2.17 20.37
C THR A 220 7.75 2.28 20.87
N LYS A 221 7.53 2.20 22.19
CA LYS A 221 6.18 2.29 22.77
C LYS A 221 5.52 3.67 22.61
N LYS A 222 6.32 4.72 22.36
CA LYS A 222 5.85 6.11 22.22
C LYS A 222 5.65 6.52 20.78
N ARG A 223 6.22 5.78 19.82
CA ARG A 223 6.18 6.11 18.40
C ARG A 223 4.94 5.47 17.78
N LYS A 224 4.23 6.25 16.98
CA LYS A 224 3.25 5.74 16.02
C LYS A 224 3.92 5.59 14.66
N PHE A 225 3.75 4.44 14.03
CA PHE A 225 4.45 4.09 12.79
C PHE A 225 3.57 4.24 11.56
N LEU A 226 2.28 3.94 11.65
CA LEU A 226 1.35 3.90 10.50
C LEU A 226 0.57 5.21 10.30
N GLY A 227 0.25 5.92 11.38
CA GLY A 227 -0.56 7.14 11.33
C GLY A 227 -0.56 7.86 12.67
N ASP A 228 -1.12 9.07 12.68
CA ASP A 228 -1.09 9.97 13.83
C ASP A 228 -2.08 9.62 14.95
#